data_AF-A0A423LSA6-F1
#
_entry.id   AF-A0A423LSA6-F1
#
_cell.length_a   1.000
_cell.length_b   1.000
_cell.length_c   1.000
_cell.angle_alpha   90.00
_cell.angle_beta   90.00
_cell.angle_gamma   90.00
#
_symmetry.space_group_name_H-M   'P 1'
#
loop_
_entity.id
_entity.type
_entity.pdbx_description
1 polymer ?
#
loop_
_entity_poly.entity_id
_entity_poly.type
_entity_poly.pdbx_seq_one_letter_code
_entity_poly.pdbx_strand_id
1 'polypeptide(L)'
;MSYFNSKNKTNAGPVITVSAQTTATVSDRMPLQSQNIQFMDNPVNNQIMLITRANTEDDSRSSKKGLVLEFDRYIKSGNYSVTDTDSPIAKVSYYETGAFSELSTSYNYIAKSGTITVKAIEASADKLHYEFDFNFKGVDQLNRELTISGRSTYIIFMQSIRP
;
A
#
# COMPACT_ATOMS: atom_id res chain seq x y z
N MET A 1 37.66 -7.00 4.64
CA MET A 1 37.24 -6.36 5.90
C MET A 1 35.82 -6.81 6.20
N SER A 2 35.65 -7.56 7.28
CA SER A 2 34.37 -8.11 7.73
C SER A 2 33.58 -7.02 8.48
N TYR A 3 32.37 -6.71 8.03
CA TYR A 3 31.51 -5.66 8.61
C TYR A 3 30.35 -6.20 9.46
N PHE A 4 30.34 -7.49 9.80
CA PHE A 4 29.29 -8.05 10.64
C PHE A 4 29.85 -8.44 12.00
N ASN A 5 29.85 -7.46 12.91
CA ASN A 5 29.84 -7.72 14.34
C ASN A 5 28.94 -6.70 15.04
N SER A 6 27.70 -7.09 15.29
CA SER A 6 26.99 -6.61 16.47
C SER A 6 26.13 -7.75 17.03
N LYS A 7 26.60 -8.36 18.12
CA LYS A 7 25.78 -9.16 19.02
C LYS A 7 24.89 -8.22 19.83
N ASN A 8 23.81 -7.75 19.22
CA ASN A 8 22.67 -7.20 19.95
C ASN A 8 21.53 -8.18 19.78
N LYS A 9 21.22 -8.96 20.83
CA LYS A 9 19.96 -9.69 20.93
C LYS A 9 18.84 -8.67 21.20
N THR A 10 18.51 -7.87 20.20
CA THR A 10 17.13 -7.40 20.07
C THR A 10 16.31 -8.62 19.66
N ASN A 11 15.08 -8.77 20.15
CA ASN A 11 14.13 -9.67 19.50
C ASN A 11 13.90 -9.11 18.10
N ALA A 12 14.76 -9.51 17.17
CA ALA A 12 14.72 -9.04 15.81
C ALA A 12 13.41 -9.56 15.21
N GLY A 13 12.56 -8.63 14.78
CA GLY A 13 11.36 -8.97 14.02
C GLY A 13 11.71 -9.79 12.78
N PRO A 14 10.72 -10.42 12.13
CA PRO A 14 10.98 -11.23 10.95
C PRO A 14 11.68 -10.41 9.86
N VAL A 15 12.58 -11.05 9.11
CA VAL A 15 13.06 -10.47 7.85
C VAL A 15 11.91 -10.49 6.87
N ILE A 16 11.59 -9.33 6.30
CA ILE A 16 10.48 -9.17 5.37
C ILE A 16 11.02 -8.86 3.98
N THR A 17 10.54 -9.60 2.98
CA THR A 17 10.74 -9.25 1.57
C THR A 17 9.39 -9.14 0.88
N VAL A 18 9.29 -8.18 -0.05
CA VAL A 18 8.04 -7.88 -0.74
C VAL A 18 8.31 -7.93 -2.24
N SER A 19 7.59 -8.80 -2.94
CA SER A 19 7.50 -8.83 -4.40
C SER A 19 6.10 -8.43 -4.79
N ALA A 20 5.97 -7.30 -5.48
CA ALA A 20 4.65 -6.74 -5.76
C ALA A 20 4.63 -5.88 -7.01
N GLN A 21 3.45 -5.80 -7.60
CA GLN A 21 3.17 -4.94 -8.74
C GLN A 21 1.80 -4.29 -8.56
N THR A 22 1.72 -3.00 -8.90
CA THR A 22 0.45 -2.27 -8.94
C THR A 22 0.39 -1.47 -10.22
N THR A 23 -0.76 -1.55 -10.90
CA THR A 23 -1.09 -0.72 -12.06
C THR A 23 -2.46 -0.11 -11.85
N ALA A 24 -2.57 1.21 -12.01
CA ALA A 24 -3.84 1.92 -11.88
C ALA A 24 -4.01 3.01 -12.93
N THR A 25 -5.22 3.12 -13.43
CA THR A 25 -5.72 4.30 -14.13
C THR A 25 -6.26 5.28 -13.12
N VAL A 26 -6.02 6.57 -13.34
CA VAL A 26 -6.49 7.67 -12.50
C VAL A 26 -7.07 8.72 -13.44
N SER A 27 -8.32 9.12 -13.24
CA SER A 27 -8.99 10.10 -14.10
C SER A 27 -8.18 11.39 -14.23
N ASP A 28 -8.08 11.92 -15.44
CA ASP A 28 -7.34 13.16 -15.76
C ASP A 28 -5.86 13.13 -15.35
N ARG A 29 -5.25 11.95 -15.21
CA ARG A 29 -3.85 11.75 -14.85
C ARG A 29 -3.21 10.65 -15.69
N MET A 30 -1.88 10.63 -15.66
CA MET A 30 -1.14 9.49 -16.19
C MET A 30 -1.23 8.28 -15.24
N PRO A 31 -1.27 7.05 -15.78
CA PRO A 31 -1.37 5.84 -14.98
C PRO A 31 -0.33 5.76 -13.85
N LEU A 32 -0.72 5.20 -12.72
CA LEU A 32 0.19 4.78 -11.67
C LEU A 32 0.75 3.41 -12.03
N GLN A 33 2.07 3.29 -12.00
CA GLN A 33 2.78 2.03 -12.11
C GLN A 33 3.74 1.92 -10.93
N SER A 34 3.76 0.76 -10.29
CA SER A 34 4.65 0.50 -9.15
C SER A 34 6.12 0.64 -9.55
N GLN A 35 6.83 1.55 -8.90
CA GLN A 35 8.30 1.62 -8.94
C GLN A 35 8.88 1.25 -7.58
N ASN A 36 8.21 1.66 -6.51
CA ASN A 36 8.60 1.36 -5.14
C ASN A 36 7.40 0.81 -4.37
N ILE A 37 7.64 -0.22 -3.55
CA ILE A 37 6.63 -0.84 -2.70
C ILE A 37 7.13 -0.80 -1.25
N GLN A 38 6.27 -0.35 -0.34
CA GLN A 38 6.51 -0.43 1.09
C GLN A 38 5.43 -1.29 1.74
N PHE A 39 5.88 -2.16 2.64
CA PHE A 39 5.04 -2.91 3.56
C PHE A 39 5.24 -2.35 4.96
N MET A 40 4.13 -2.15 5.66
CA MET A 40 4.12 -1.80 7.08
C MET A 40 3.20 -2.77 7.80
N ASP A 41 3.65 -3.23 8.95
CA ASP A 41 2.92 -4.16 9.79
C ASP A 41 2.47 -3.45 11.07
N ASN A 42 1.18 -3.59 11.42
CA ASN A 42 0.64 -3.16 12.70
C ASN A 42 0.18 -4.38 13.50
N PRO A 43 1.03 -4.92 14.40
CA PRO A 43 0.71 -6.13 15.13
C PRO A 43 -0.40 -5.94 16.19
N VAL A 44 -0.75 -4.70 16.55
CA VAL A 44 -1.74 -4.42 17.61
C VAL A 44 -3.15 -4.80 17.16
N ASN A 45 -3.48 -4.56 15.89
CA ASN A 45 -4.81 -4.76 15.32
C ASN A 45 -4.84 -5.72 14.14
N ASN A 46 -3.75 -6.49 13.94
CA ASN A 46 -3.58 -7.42 12.82
C ASN A 46 -3.75 -6.75 11.44
N GLN A 47 -3.52 -5.44 11.34
CA GLN A 47 -3.59 -4.74 10.06
C GLN A 47 -2.22 -4.67 9.40
N ILE A 48 -2.23 -4.74 8.09
CA ILE A 48 -1.06 -4.47 7.26
C ILE A 48 -1.39 -3.32 6.31
N MET A 49 -0.35 -2.56 5.98
CA MET A 49 -0.45 -1.46 5.02
C MET A 49 0.55 -1.68 3.90
N LEU A 50 0.05 -1.59 2.68
CA LEU A 50 0.83 -1.67 1.46
C LEU A 50 0.76 -0.33 0.74
N ILE A 51 1.94 0.23 0.48
CA ILE A 51 2.07 1.54 -0.15
C ILE A 51 2.82 1.34 -1.47
N THR A 52 2.11 1.53 -2.57
CA THR A 52 2.71 1.63 -3.90
C THR A 52 3.10 3.07 -4.17
N ARG A 53 4.30 3.30 -4.70
CA ARG A 53 4.77 4.62 -5.09
C ARG A 53 5.38 4.63 -6.49
N ALA A 54 5.22 5.75 -7.16
CA ALA A 54 5.92 6.12 -8.38
C ALA A 54 6.61 7.48 -8.18
N ASN A 55 7.71 7.68 -8.90
CA ASN A 55 8.57 8.86 -8.91
C ASN A 55 9.21 9.14 -7.54
N THR A 56 9.62 8.08 -6.82
CA THR A 56 10.26 8.21 -5.50
C THR A 56 11.76 8.42 -5.55
N GLU A 57 12.40 8.11 -6.67
CA GLU A 57 13.84 8.30 -6.88
C GLU A 57 14.19 9.69 -7.47
N ASP A 58 13.19 10.55 -7.65
CA ASP A 58 13.46 11.95 -8.00
C ASP A 58 14.02 12.68 -6.77
N ASP A 59 15.20 13.29 -6.92
CA ASP A 59 15.88 14.12 -5.91
C ASP A 59 14.96 15.18 -5.32
N SER A 60 13.92 15.57 -6.07
CA SER A 60 12.93 16.54 -5.62
C SER A 60 12.17 16.10 -4.36
N ARG A 61 12.01 14.79 -4.07
CA ARG A 61 11.11 14.21 -3.03
C ARG A 61 9.65 14.68 -3.07
N SER A 62 9.33 15.57 -4.00
CA SER A 62 8.19 16.50 -3.96
C SER A 62 7.19 16.26 -5.08
N SER A 63 7.55 15.47 -6.10
CA SER A 63 6.71 15.15 -7.26
C SER A 63 6.48 13.66 -7.39
N LYS A 64 5.68 13.09 -6.48
CA LYS A 64 5.41 11.65 -6.41
C LYS A 64 3.92 11.37 -6.36
N LYS A 65 3.55 10.15 -6.72
CA LYS A 65 2.18 9.65 -6.57
C LYS A 65 2.19 8.25 -6.00
N GLY A 66 1.11 7.87 -5.35
CA GLY A 66 1.02 6.55 -4.75
C GLY A 66 -0.39 6.12 -4.39
N LEU A 67 -0.49 4.84 -4.05
CA LEU A 67 -1.71 4.17 -3.61
C LEU A 67 -1.42 3.51 -2.27
N VAL A 68 -2.31 3.69 -1.31
CA VAL A 68 -2.27 3.08 0.01
C VAL A 68 -3.45 2.13 0.13
N LEU A 69 -3.16 0.90 0.53
CA LEU A 69 -4.15 -0.12 0.92
C LEU A 69 -3.81 -0.57 2.33
N GLU A 70 -4.75 -0.41 3.26
CA GLU A 70 -4.65 -0.87 4.64
C GLU A 70 -5.82 -1.81 4.94
N PHE A 71 -5.52 -3.01 5.43
CA PHE A 71 -6.50 -4.08 5.59
C PHE A 71 -6.05 -5.13 6.60
N ASP A 72 -6.98 -5.96 7.07
CA ASP A 72 -6.68 -7.09 7.95
C ASP A 72 -5.74 -8.09 7.26
N ARG A 73 -4.68 -8.49 7.96
CA ARG A 73 -3.64 -9.39 7.45
C ARG A 73 -4.20 -10.70 6.92
N TYR A 74 -5.30 -11.22 7.46
CA TYR A 74 -5.90 -12.50 7.08
C TYR A 74 -7.24 -12.32 6.35
N ILE A 75 -7.43 -11.16 5.70
CA ILE A 75 -8.57 -10.85 4.83
C ILE A 75 -8.87 -12.02 3.89
N LYS A 76 -10.17 -12.31 3.74
CA LYS A 76 -10.64 -13.40 2.87
C LYS A 76 -10.86 -12.89 1.45
N SER A 77 -10.95 -13.83 0.52
CA SER A 77 -11.39 -13.49 -0.84
C SER A 77 -12.83 -12.99 -0.81
N GLY A 78 -13.13 -11.94 -1.56
CA GLY A 78 -14.45 -11.32 -1.55
C GLY A 78 -14.48 -9.96 -2.22
N ASN A 79 -15.67 -9.36 -2.26
CA ASN A 79 -15.89 -8.00 -2.71
C ASN A 79 -16.24 -7.13 -1.51
N TYR A 80 -15.48 -6.06 -1.31
CA TYR A 80 -15.61 -5.17 -0.17
C TYR A 80 -15.95 -3.77 -0.66
N SER A 81 -17.00 -3.19 -0.09
CA SER A 81 -17.26 -1.76 -0.28
C SER A 81 -16.22 -0.95 0.49
N VAL A 82 -15.71 0.13 -0.10
CA VAL A 82 -14.79 1.05 0.59
C VAL A 82 -15.47 1.90 1.67
N THR A 83 -16.79 1.84 1.77
CA THR A 83 -17.61 2.60 2.74
C THR A 83 -18.20 1.74 3.84
N ASP A 84 -18.02 0.43 3.78
CA ASP A 84 -18.55 -0.49 4.77
C ASP A 84 -17.68 -0.45 6.03
N THR A 85 -18.27 -0.09 7.16
CA THR A 85 -17.58 0.06 8.44
C THR A 85 -17.12 -1.26 9.03
N ASP A 86 -17.77 -2.36 8.66
CA ASP A 86 -17.41 -3.72 9.10
C ASP A 86 -16.44 -4.39 8.11
N SER A 87 -16.00 -3.67 7.09
CA SER A 87 -15.06 -4.16 6.09
C SER A 87 -13.69 -4.45 6.72
N PRO A 88 -13.03 -5.58 6.34
CA PRO A 88 -11.63 -5.82 6.68
C PRO A 88 -10.67 -4.84 5.98
N ILE A 89 -11.16 -3.96 5.10
CA ILE A 89 -10.38 -2.90 4.47
C ILE A 89 -10.55 -1.62 5.29
N ALA A 90 -9.49 -1.24 6.00
CA ALA A 90 -9.46 -0.08 6.88
C ALA A 90 -9.25 1.23 6.12
N LYS A 91 -8.44 1.20 5.05
CA LYS A 91 -8.12 2.40 4.27
C LYS A 91 -7.79 2.08 2.83
N VAL A 92 -8.37 2.86 1.93
CA VAL A 92 -7.96 2.95 0.53
C VAL A 92 -7.80 4.42 0.19
N SER A 93 -6.63 4.80 -0.30
CA SER A 93 -6.41 6.18 -0.74
C SER A 93 -5.37 6.27 -1.83
N TYR A 94 -5.60 7.20 -2.76
CA TYR A 94 -4.59 7.65 -3.71
C TYR A 94 -4.01 8.97 -3.21
N TYR A 95 -2.72 9.21 -3.45
CA TYR A 95 -2.12 10.49 -3.12
C TYR A 95 -1.17 11.00 -4.20
N GLU A 96 -1.03 12.31 -4.24
CA GLU A 96 -0.06 13.04 -5.07
C GLU A 96 0.68 14.02 -4.18
N THR A 97 1.98 14.14 -4.36
CA THR A 97 2.76 15.25 -3.80
C THR A 97 3.07 16.20 -4.95
N GLY A 98 2.77 17.48 -4.74
CA GLY A 98 3.16 18.56 -5.63
C GLY A 98 4.31 19.35 -5.05
N ALA A 99 5.29 19.66 -5.89
CA ALA A 99 6.36 20.59 -5.57
C ALA A 99 5.94 22.02 -5.89
N PHE A 100 6.23 22.97 -5.02
CA PHE A 100 6.16 24.39 -5.34
C PHE A 100 7.27 25.14 -4.62
N SER A 101 8.16 25.78 -5.39
CA SER A 101 9.36 26.40 -4.83
C SER A 101 10.16 25.40 -3.96
N GLU A 102 10.66 25.82 -2.80
CA GLU A 102 11.34 24.98 -1.80
C GLU A 102 10.40 24.15 -0.91
N LEU A 103 9.09 24.15 -1.21
CA LEU A 103 8.07 23.46 -0.42
C LEU A 103 7.42 22.32 -1.21
N SER A 104 6.77 21.44 -0.46
CA SER A 104 5.91 20.40 -1.02
C SER A 104 4.56 20.42 -0.34
N THR A 105 3.53 20.03 -1.09
CA THR A 105 2.18 19.80 -0.58
C THR A 105 1.72 18.41 -0.98
N SER A 106 0.82 17.81 -0.19
CA SER A 106 0.27 16.49 -0.47
C SER A 106 -1.23 16.55 -0.62
N TYR A 107 -1.72 15.98 -1.70
CA TYR A 107 -3.13 15.79 -2.01
C TYR A 107 -3.48 14.34 -1.73
N ASN A 108 -4.36 14.10 -0.76
CA ASN A 108 -4.80 12.76 -0.40
C ASN A 108 -6.26 12.60 -0.82
N TYR A 109 -6.52 11.66 -1.72
CA TYR A 109 -7.84 11.29 -2.21
C TYR A 109 -8.27 10.00 -1.51
N ILE A 110 -9.06 10.15 -0.45
CA ILE A 110 -9.56 9.03 0.35
C ILE A 110 -10.77 8.43 -0.37
N ALA A 111 -10.85 7.10 -0.44
CA ALA A 111 -11.97 6.42 -1.07
C ALA A 111 -13.30 6.80 -0.38
N LYS A 112 -14.24 7.30 -1.18
CA LYS A 112 -15.59 7.72 -0.74
C LYS A 112 -16.69 6.78 -1.24
N SER A 113 -16.44 6.09 -2.35
CA SER A 113 -17.33 5.06 -2.88
C SER A 113 -16.56 4.12 -3.81
N GLY A 114 -17.11 2.93 -4.06
CA GLY A 114 -16.50 1.94 -4.94
C GLY A 114 -16.27 0.60 -4.24
N THR A 115 -15.52 -0.26 -4.90
CA THR A 115 -15.36 -1.65 -4.50
C THR A 115 -13.92 -2.10 -4.68
N ILE A 116 -13.48 -2.94 -3.75
CA ILE A 116 -12.23 -3.68 -3.82
C ILE A 116 -12.56 -5.16 -3.85
N THR A 117 -12.14 -5.84 -4.91
CA THR A 117 -12.19 -7.29 -5.02
C THR A 117 -10.85 -7.85 -4.55
N VAL A 118 -10.89 -8.75 -3.59
CA VAL A 118 -9.73 -9.41 -3.00
C VAL A 118 -9.75 -10.87 -3.38
N LYS A 119 -8.58 -11.38 -3.75
CA LYS A 119 -8.32 -12.81 -3.88
C LYS A 119 -7.13 -13.15 -2.99
N ALA A 120 -7.44 -13.76 -1.85
CA ALA A 120 -6.46 -14.34 -0.93
C ALA A 120 -6.00 -15.69 -1.47
N ILE A 121 -4.80 -15.70 -2.06
CA ILE A 121 -4.18 -16.92 -2.59
C ILE A 121 -3.48 -17.67 -1.46
N GLU A 122 -2.80 -16.93 -0.58
CA GLU A 122 -2.16 -17.48 0.61
C GLU A 122 -2.18 -16.44 1.73
N ALA A 123 -2.48 -16.88 2.95
CA ALA A 123 -2.54 -16.03 4.13
C ALA A 123 -2.04 -16.82 5.34
N SER A 124 -0.72 -16.96 5.46
CA SER A 124 -0.04 -17.70 6.52
C SER A 124 0.93 -16.81 7.31
N ALA A 125 1.47 -17.33 8.40
CA ALA A 125 2.44 -16.59 9.23
C ALA A 125 3.77 -16.31 8.51
N ASP A 126 4.13 -17.13 7.52
CA ASP A 126 5.40 -17.03 6.80
C ASP A 126 5.25 -16.38 5.42
N LYS A 127 4.02 -16.35 4.87
CA LYS A 127 3.76 -15.83 3.54
C LYS A 127 2.35 -15.30 3.38
N LEU A 128 2.26 -14.13 2.74
CA LEU A 128 1.01 -13.53 2.29
C LEU A 128 1.05 -13.38 0.78
N HIS A 129 -0.03 -13.75 0.12
CA HIS A 129 -0.19 -13.62 -1.33
C HIS A 129 -1.62 -13.17 -1.65
N TYR A 130 -1.73 -11.93 -2.12
CA TYR A 130 -2.99 -11.29 -2.45
C TYR A 130 -2.99 -10.72 -3.85
N GLU A 131 -4.13 -10.86 -4.53
CA GLU A 131 -4.48 -10.04 -5.69
C GLU A 131 -5.64 -9.13 -5.30
N PHE A 132 -5.55 -7.86 -5.70
CA PHE A 132 -6.58 -6.85 -5.50
C PHE A 132 -6.96 -6.28 -6.86
N ASP A 133 -8.24 -6.30 -7.19
CA ASP A 133 -8.80 -5.45 -8.23
C ASP A 133 -9.59 -4.33 -7.54
N PHE A 134 -9.41 -3.09 -7.94
CA PHE A 134 -10.04 -1.95 -7.28
C PHE A 134 -10.66 -1.01 -8.30
N ASN A 135 -11.80 -0.45 -7.93
CA ASN A 135 -12.45 0.65 -8.65
C ASN A 135 -13.16 1.54 -7.64
N PHE A 136 -12.63 2.73 -7.39
CA PHE A 136 -13.15 3.63 -6.39
C PHE A 136 -13.07 5.09 -6.81
N LYS A 137 -13.95 5.89 -6.22
CA LYS A 137 -13.90 7.34 -6.28
C LYS A 137 -13.18 7.87 -5.04
N GLY A 138 -12.05 8.53 -5.24
CA GLY A 138 -11.30 9.21 -4.20
C GLY A 138 -11.69 10.68 -4.09
N VAL A 139 -11.77 11.22 -2.88
CA VAL A 139 -12.08 12.63 -2.62
C VAL A 139 -11.05 13.23 -1.66
N ASP A 140 -10.61 14.44 -1.95
CA ASP A 140 -9.67 15.17 -1.10
C ASP A 140 -10.38 16.20 -0.18
N GLN A 141 -9.58 16.92 0.62
CA GLN A 141 -10.09 17.93 1.55
C GLN A 141 -10.79 19.13 0.87
N LEU A 142 -10.57 19.32 -0.44
CA LEU A 142 -11.19 20.37 -1.25
C LEU A 142 -12.38 19.85 -2.06
N ASN A 143 -12.87 18.64 -1.78
CA ASN A 143 -13.93 17.96 -2.52
C ASN A 143 -13.62 17.73 -4.00
N ARG A 144 -12.35 17.70 -4.38
CA ARG A 144 -11.94 17.30 -5.73
C ARG A 144 -12.02 15.79 -5.82
N GLU A 145 -12.60 15.31 -6.91
CA GLU A 145 -12.84 13.88 -7.09
C GLU A 145 -11.90 13.30 -8.15
N LEU A 146 -11.47 12.07 -7.92
CA LEU A 146 -10.78 11.25 -8.92
C LEU A 146 -11.44 9.88 -8.97
N THR A 147 -11.48 9.27 -10.16
CA THR A 147 -11.80 7.86 -10.33
C THR A 147 -10.50 7.09 -10.48
N ILE A 148 -10.30 6.08 -9.63
CA ILE A 148 -9.10 5.25 -9.59
C ILE A 148 -9.53 3.80 -9.80
N SER A 149 -8.98 3.16 -10.82
CA SER A 149 -9.23 1.74 -11.07
C SER A 149 -7.99 1.00 -11.51
N GLY A 150 -7.83 -0.25 -11.09
CA GLY A 150 -6.61 -0.99 -11.36
C GLY A 150 -6.51 -2.31 -10.61
N ARG A 151 -5.28 -2.85 -10.62
CA ARG A 151 -4.94 -4.11 -9.99
C ARG A 151 -3.62 -4.01 -9.26
N SER A 152 -3.54 -4.71 -8.13
CA SER A 152 -2.32 -4.97 -7.40
C SER A 152 -2.12 -6.45 -7.12
N THR A 153 -0.89 -6.93 -7.20
CA THR A 153 -0.47 -8.24 -6.72
C THR A 153 0.62 -8.04 -5.68
N TYR A 154 0.48 -8.67 -4.52
CA TYR A 154 1.44 -8.59 -3.44
C TYR A 154 1.81 -9.98 -2.94
N ILE A 155 3.10 -10.27 -2.91
CA ILE A 155 3.69 -11.47 -2.32
C ILE A 155 4.67 -11.00 -1.26
N ILE A 156 4.35 -11.28 0.01
CA ILE A 156 5.14 -10.88 1.16
C ILE A 156 5.67 -12.16 1.81
N PHE A 157 6.99 -12.27 1.93
CA PHE A 157 7.63 -13.34 2.68
C PHE A 157 8.10 -12.81 4.02
N MET A 158 7.76 -13.52 5.09
CA MET A 158 8.13 -13.20 6.46
C MET A 158 8.96 -14.36 6.99
N GLN A 159 10.27 -14.17 7.10
CA GLN A 159 11.16 -15.19 7.64
C GLN A 159 11.47 -14.87 9.10
N SER A 160 11.01 -15.74 10.01
CA SER A 160 11.46 -15.67 11.40
C SER A 160 12.95 -15.96 11.47
N ILE A 161 13.72 -15.03 12.04
CA ILE A 161 15.13 -15.27 12.37
C ILE A 161 15.13 -16.24 13.54
N ARG A 162 15.39 -17.53 13.29
CA ARG A 162 15.64 -18.48 14.37
C ARG A 162 16.97 -18.10 15.04
N PRO A 163 17.02 -18.01 16.38
CA PRO A 163 18.25 -17.70 17.10
C PRO A 163 19.31 -18.80 16.97
#